data_AF-A0A842KXA5-F1
#
_entry.id   AF-A0A842KXA5-F1
#
_cell.length_a   1.000
_cell.length_b   1.000
_cell.length_c   1.000
_cell.angle_alpha   90.00
_cell.angle_beta   90.00
_cell.angle_gamma   90.00
#
_symmetry.space_group_name_H-M   'P 1'
#
loop_
_entity.id
_entity.type
_entity.pdbx_description
1 polymer ?
#
loop_
_entity_poly.entity_id
_entity_poly.type
_entity_poly.pdbx_seq_one_letter_code
_entity_poly.pdbx_strand_id
1 'polypeptide(L)' 'MMGFGWFGWFGAILMLLFWGAIIAGVAWFIRWILDQSSGSTSKKRALEILDEKYARGEIDDDEYERRKRKLLGG' A
#
# COMPACT_ATOMS: atom_id res chain seq x y z
N MET A 1 16.02 -50.47 -2.91
CA MET A 1 15.42 -49.98 -1.65
C MET A 1 16.01 -48.61 -1.34
N MET A 2 15.15 -47.62 -1.06
CA MET A 2 15.42 -46.39 -0.28
C MET A 2 16.58 -45.47 -0.72
N GLY A 3 16.47 -44.85 -1.90
CA GLY A 3 17.37 -43.75 -2.32
C GLY A 3 16.68 -42.49 -2.85
N PHE A 4 15.36 -42.54 -3.08
CA PHE A 4 14.63 -41.47 -3.77
C PHE A 4 13.77 -40.58 -2.84
N GLY A 5 13.61 -40.98 -1.58
CA GLY A 5 12.77 -40.26 -0.60
C GLY A 5 13.36 -38.91 -0.20
N TRP A 6 14.69 -38.83 -0.03
CA TRP A 6 15.34 -37.60 0.42
C TRP A 6 15.43 -36.55 -0.70
N PHE A 7 15.69 -36.99 -1.94
CA PHE A 7 15.74 -36.13 -3.12
C PHE A 7 14.35 -35.60 -3.50
N GLY A 8 13.31 -36.42 -3.35
CA GLY A 8 11.92 -35.99 -3.54
C GLY A 8 11.47 -34.95 -2.51
N TRP A 9 11.90 -35.08 -1.25
CA TRP A 9 11.55 -34.11 -0.21
C TRP A 9 12.26 -32.77 -0.41
N PHE A 10 13.52 -32.81 -0.85
CA PHE A 10 14.27 -31.61 -1.23
C PHE A 10 13.61 -30.87 -2.40
N GLY A 11 13.15 -31.61 -3.42
CA GLY A 11 12.37 -31.04 -4.53
C GLY A 11 11.05 -30.41 -4.09
N ALA A 12 10.31 -31.06 -3.18
CA ALA A 12 9.06 -30.54 -2.64
C ALA A 12 9.27 -29.24 -1.81
N ILE A 13 10.34 -29.19 -1.03
CA ILE A 13 10.73 -27.99 -0.26
C ILE A 13 11.14 -26.84 -1.18
N LEU A 14 11.94 -27.11 -2.22
CA LEU A 14 12.32 -26.07 -3.19
C LEU A 14 11.11 -25.54 -3.95
N MET A 15 10.16 -26.40 -4.30
CA MET A 15 8.90 -25.99 -4.93
C MET A 15 8.05 -25.11 -4.00
N LEU A 16 7.91 -25.48 -2.72
CA LEU A 16 7.21 -24.67 -1.73
C LEU A 16 7.91 -23.35 -1.45
N LEU A 17 9.24 -23.35 -1.37
CA LEU A 17 10.03 -22.13 -1.25
C LEU A 17 9.89 -21.23 -2.47
N PHE A 18 9.84 -21.79 -3.67
CA PHE A 18 9.61 -21.04 -4.90
C PHE A 18 8.25 -20.34 -4.89
N TRP A 19 7.18 -21.07 -4.56
CA TRP A 19 5.84 -20.47 -4.40
C TRP A 19 5.79 -19.45 -3.27
N GLY A 20 6.43 -19.75 -2.14
CA GLY A 20 6.55 -18.83 -1.00
C GLY A 20 7.29 -17.55 -1.37
N ALA A 21 8.38 -17.66 -2.14
CA ALA A 21 9.15 -16.52 -2.64
C ALA A 21 8.35 -15.68 -3.63
N ILE A 22 7.58 -16.31 -4.52
CA ILE A 22 6.67 -15.59 -5.43
C ILE A 22 5.62 -14.81 -4.62
N ILE A 23 4.94 -15.47 -3.67
CA ILE A 23 3.92 -14.80 -2.84
C ILE A 23 4.54 -13.67 -2.02
N ALA A 24 5.70 -13.91 -1.40
CA ALA A 24 6.41 -12.89 -0.64
C ALA A 24 6.85 -11.72 -1.52
N GLY A 25 7.35 -11.99 -2.74
CA GLY A 25 7.73 -10.97 -3.70
C GLY A 25 6.54 -10.12 -4.16
N VAL A 26 5.42 -10.75 -4.48
CA VAL A 26 4.16 -10.06 -4.83
C VAL A 26 3.65 -9.25 -3.64
N ALA A 27 3.61 -9.84 -2.45
CA ALA A 27 3.15 -9.15 -1.24
C ALA A 27 4.04 -7.95 -0.89
N TRP A 28 5.37 -8.09 -1.02
CA TRP A 28 6.32 -7.02 -0.80
C TRP A 28 6.16 -5.90 -1.84
N PHE A 29 5.98 -6.26 -3.12
CA PHE A 29 5.77 -5.30 -4.21
C PHE A 29 4.46 -4.53 -4.05
N ILE A 30 3.37 -5.23 -3.74
CA ILE A 30 2.07 -4.60 -3.42
C ILE A 30 2.23 -3.69 -2.21
N ARG A 31 2.89 -4.15 -1.14
CA ARG A 31 3.11 -3.33 0.06
C ARG A 31 3.95 -2.10 -0.23
N TRP A 32 4.96 -2.18 -1.08
CA TRP A 32 5.78 -1.03 -1.51
C TRP A 32 4.95 0.00 -2.30
N ILE A 33 4.10 -0.45 -3.23
CA ILE A 33 3.16 0.42 -3.96
C ILE A 33 2.15 1.03 -3.00
N LEU A 34 1.60 0.23 -2.07
CA LEU A 34 0.66 0.71 -1.08
C LEU A 34 1.30 1.71 -0.11
N ASP A 35 2.58 1.56 0.27
CA ASP A 35 3.31 2.53 1.10
C ASP A 35 3.61 3.82 0.34
N GLN A 36 3.94 3.75 -0.96
CA GLN A 36 3.97 4.96 -1.80
C GLN A 36 2.59 5.63 -1.87
N SER A 37 1.54 4.82 -1.91
CA SER A 37 0.18 5.33 -1.93
C SER A 37 -0.29 5.81 -0.56
N SER A 38 0.21 5.31 0.57
CA SER A 38 -0.32 5.60 1.91
C SER A 38 -0.04 7.04 2.34
N GLY A 39 1.11 7.58 1.93
CA GLY A 39 1.41 9.01 2.01
C GLY A 39 0.48 9.87 1.13
N SER A 40 0.01 9.34 -0.01
CA SER A 40 -0.91 10.04 -0.93
C SER A 40 -2.39 9.83 -0.59
N THR A 41 -2.76 8.70 -0.02
CA THR A 41 -4.14 8.27 0.28
C THR A 41 -4.62 8.95 1.54
N SER A 42 -3.75 9.14 2.53
CA SER A 42 -4.05 9.99 3.68
C SER A 42 -4.27 11.45 3.25
N LYS A 43 -3.41 11.98 2.37
CA LYS A 43 -3.59 13.32 1.79
C LYS A 43 -4.88 13.45 0.96
N LYS A 44 -5.19 12.46 0.10
CA LYS A 44 -6.42 12.43 -0.69
C LYS A 44 -7.65 12.40 0.20
N ARG A 45 -7.68 11.56 1.24
CA ARG A 45 -8.79 11.48 2.19
C ARG A 45 -8.94 12.76 3.01
N ALA A 46 -7.83 13.41 3.39
CA ALA A 46 -7.85 14.70 4.07
C ALA A 46 -8.37 15.84 3.19
N LEU A 47 -8.03 15.82 1.89
CA LEU A 47 -8.56 16.76 0.90
C LEU A 47 -10.05 16.50 0.63
N GLU A 48 -10.47 15.24 0.51
CA GLU A 48 -11.89 14.85 0.34
C GLU A 48 -12.76 15.36 1.49
N ILE A 49 -12.29 15.19 2.73
CA ILE A 49 -12.98 15.69 3.92
C ILE A 49 -13.00 17.23 3.96
N LEU A 50 -11.96 17.89 3.44
CA LEU A 50 -11.90 19.35 3.38
C LEU A 50 -12.87 19.91 2.34
N ASP A 51 -12.94 19.29 1.16
CA ASP A 51 -13.86 19.64 0.07
C ASP A 51 -15.32 19.43 0.50
N GLU A 52 -15.63 18.35 1.22
CA GLU A 52 -17.00 18.11 1.70
C GLU A 52 -17.46 19.18 2.71
N LYS A 53 -16.55 19.64 3.59
CA LYS A 53 -16.86 20.71 4.57
C LYS A 53 -16.98 22.09 3.94
N TYR A 54 -16.17 22.36 2.92
CA TYR A 54 -16.30 23.57 2.11
C TYR A 54 -17.62 23.59 1.35
N ALA A 55 -18.01 22.48 0.73
CA ALA A 55 -19.31 22.35 0.05
C ALA A 55 -20.51 22.47 0.99
N ARG A 56 -20.35 22.09 2.26
CA ARG A 56 -21.34 22.33 3.33
C ARG A 56 -21.37 23.78 3.83
N GLY A 57 -20.42 24.62 3.42
CA GLY A 57 -20.29 26.00 3.87
C GLY A 57 -19.82 26.14 5.32
N GLU A 58 -19.25 25.07 5.91
CA GLU A 58 -18.71 25.09 7.27
C GLU A 58 -17.31 25.74 7.34
N ILE A 59 -16.66 25.94 6.20
CA ILE A 59 -15.31 26.49 6.08
C ILE A 59 -15.33 27.59 5.01
N ASP A 60 -14.72 28.72 5.32
CA ASP A 60 -14.58 29.87 4.43
C ASP A 60 -13.47 29.65 3.37
N ASP A 61 -13.59 30.32 2.22
CA ASP A 61 -12.64 30.24 1.09
C ASP A 61 -11.18 30.46 1.52
N ASP A 62 -10.98 31.43 2.42
CA ASP A 62 -9.67 31.82 2.95
C ASP A 62 -9.01 30.73 3.81
N GLU A 63 -9.82 29.89 4.45
CA GLU A 63 -9.37 28.81 5.32
C GLU A 63 -9.16 27.51 4.53
N TYR A 64 -10.00 27.28 3.51
CA TYR A 64 -9.83 26.20 2.54
C TYR A 64 -8.48 26.30 1.81
N GLU A 65 -8.17 27.47 1.25
CA GLU A 65 -6.94 27.70 0.49
C GLU A 65 -5.67 27.56 1.37
N ARG A 66 -5.74 27.97 2.63
CA ARG A 66 -4.62 27.81 3.59
C ARG A 66 -4.34 26.34 3.90
N ARG A 67 -5.39 25.55 4.14
CA ARG A 67 -5.27 24.13 4.49
C ARG A 67 -4.86 23.29 3.27
N LYS A 68 -5.41 23.60 2.09
CA LYS A 68 -5.06 22.97 0.81
C LYS A 68 -3.58 23.17 0.45
N ARG A 69 -3.07 24.40 0.56
CA ARG A 69 -1.64 24.69 0.33
C ARG A 69 -0.71 23.94 1.29
N LYS A 70 -1.10 23.80 2.56
CA LYS A 70 -0.33 23.06 3.57
C LYS A 70 -0.31 21.54 3.30
N LEU A 71 -1.38 21.00 2.73
CA LEU A 71 -1.49 19.58 2.36
C LEU A 71 -0.78 19.24 1.04
N LEU A 72 -0.78 20.16 0.06
CA LEU A 72 -0.14 19.96 -1.25
C LEU A 72 1.36 20.31 -1.26
N GLY A 73 1.81 21.25 -0.42
CA GLY A 73 3.18 21.76 -0.42
C GLY A 73 4.19 21.04 0.50
N GLY A 74 3.87 19.84 0.96
CA GLY A 74 4.75 19.00 1.79
C GLY A 74 5.15 17.71 1.11
#